data_AF-A0A367YDY4-F1
#
_entry.id   AF-A0A367YDY4-F1
#
_cell.length_a   1.000
_cell.length_b   1.000
_cell.length_c   1.000
_cell.angle_alpha   90.00
_cell.angle_beta   90.00
_cell.angle_gamma   90.00
#
_symmetry.space_group_name_H-M   'P 1'
#
loop_
_entity.id
_entity.type
_entity.pdbx_description
1 polymer ?
#
loop_
_entity_poly.entity_id
_entity_poly.type
_entity_poly.pdbx_seq_one_letter_code
_entity_poly.pdbx_strand_id
1 'polypeptide(L)'
;MPEYKTHIRAALEPSDTKLLTNTPTYKLLTESPKLATALSQIFPYLLLIDNFLEIITWTNDDHFQNFLIMTGYSCIVVYWDWICHVILPILLTIAFASIVWSISSVIYDSKYDEKPTIDEVLYTLHNITVRSEMLLRPIQHVPFKTQNFIKMAIAGIILTPVNVAVTKTIITPQKYLWFLGLFLFTFHSPYAFAIRRLLWRSLYVRLAILYATGLEIKVSKDYDTSEFQTVSRVVSAANSDAEGMGGGVPVLSDFKVLKKRMISPTQLKQTVLFEVLENERRWLGIGWSSLLYPSERPNFCYAKTYDLAPNITGMSPRAKYPFPIFENDLYSYLWQWIDDEWTLELEFDKSKTRDGWVYYNSSWEDARTRDGFSRYTRSRRWTRRATLIVDKRETVYDE
;
A
#
# COMPACT_ATOMS: atom_id res chain seq x y z
N MET A 1 17.74 30.33 -12.92
CA MET A 1 16.87 29.21 -12.50
C MET A 1 15.59 29.83 -11.97
N PRO A 2 14.42 29.55 -12.56
CA PRO A 2 13.19 30.14 -12.03
C PRO A 2 12.80 29.43 -10.74
N GLU A 3 12.41 30.23 -9.75
CA GLU A 3 11.85 29.79 -8.47
C GLU A 3 10.62 28.92 -8.72
N TYR A 4 10.65 27.69 -8.19
CA TYR A 4 9.51 26.79 -8.22
C TYR A 4 8.51 27.29 -7.16
N LYS A 5 7.44 27.96 -7.61
CA LYS A 5 6.30 28.30 -6.75
C LYS A 5 5.78 27.02 -6.09
N THR A 6 5.82 26.98 -4.77
CA THR A 6 5.23 25.93 -3.94
C THR A 6 3.71 26.03 -4.02
N HIS A 7 3.12 25.32 -4.98
CA HIS A 7 1.69 25.09 -4.98
C HIS A 7 1.35 24.17 -3.79
N ILE A 8 0.41 24.60 -2.95
CA ILE A 8 -0.21 23.76 -1.93
C ILE A 8 -0.94 22.62 -2.68
N ARG A 9 -0.35 21.43 -2.71
CA ARG A 9 -0.92 20.26 -3.39
C ARG A 9 -1.83 19.45 -2.46
N ALA A 10 -2.83 18.80 -3.04
CA ALA A 10 -3.79 17.96 -2.33
C ALA A 10 -3.13 16.66 -1.85
N ALA A 11 -3.54 16.17 -0.68
CA ALA A 11 -2.92 15.02 0.01
C ALA A 11 -3.21 13.63 -0.59
N LEU A 12 -3.47 13.57 -1.91
CA LEU A 12 -3.80 12.36 -2.67
C LEU A 12 -2.82 12.13 -3.84
N GLU A 13 -1.72 12.87 -3.91
CA GLU A 13 -0.67 12.65 -4.89
C GLU A 13 0.13 11.36 -4.50
N PRO A 14 0.43 10.46 -5.45
CA PRO A 14 1.24 9.28 -5.20
C PRO A 14 2.60 9.69 -4.63
N SER A 15 2.95 9.10 -3.49
CA SER A 15 4.08 9.46 -2.66
C SER A 15 5.42 9.49 -3.41
N ASP A 16 6.19 10.55 -3.14
CA ASP A 16 7.51 10.89 -3.66
C ASP A 16 8.37 9.73 -4.18
N THR A 17 8.92 9.94 -5.38
CA THR A 17 9.94 9.10 -6.04
C THR A 17 11.11 8.70 -5.12
N LYS A 18 11.41 9.50 -4.09
CA LYS A 18 12.45 9.23 -3.08
C LYS A 18 12.17 8.05 -2.15
N LEU A 19 10.90 7.66 -1.94
CA LEU A 19 10.59 6.47 -1.14
C LEU A 19 10.82 5.18 -1.94
N LEU A 20 10.73 5.24 -3.27
CA LEU A 20 10.95 4.10 -4.15
C LEU A 20 12.44 3.74 -4.29
N THR A 21 13.35 4.71 -4.20
CA THR A 21 14.81 4.48 -4.37
C THR A 21 15.44 3.59 -3.28
N ASN A 22 14.84 3.54 -2.08
CA ASN A 22 15.33 2.72 -0.97
C ASN A 22 14.69 1.33 -0.90
N THR A 23 13.79 1.00 -1.83
CA THR A 23 13.06 -0.28 -1.81
C THR A 23 13.99 -1.41 -2.26
N PRO A 24 13.96 -2.61 -1.62
CA PRO A 24 14.77 -3.77 -2.05
C PRO A 24 14.60 -4.12 -3.54
N THR A 25 13.43 -3.81 -4.12
CA THR A 25 13.12 -3.98 -5.55
C THR A 25 13.99 -3.13 -6.47
N TYR A 26 14.33 -1.89 -6.06
CA TYR A 26 15.22 -1.01 -6.82
C TYR A 26 16.62 -1.60 -6.93
N LYS A 27 17.17 -2.06 -5.78
CA LYS A 27 18.47 -2.73 -5.73
C LYS A 27 18.52 -3.97 -6.63
N LEU A 28 17.48 -4.81 -6.60
CA LEU A 28 17.38 -6.01 -7.42
C LEU A 28 17.37 -5.71 -8.94
N LEU A 29 16.73 -4.62 -9.36
CA LEU A 29 16.73 -4.19 -10.76
C LEU A 29 18.09 -3.62 -11.20
N THR A 30 18.78 -2.89 -10.33
CA THR A 30 20.16 -2.42 -10.61
C THR A 30 21.18 -3.57 -10.66
N GLU A 31 20.98 -4.61 -9.86
CA GLU A 31 21.89 -5.77 -9.78
C GLU A 31 21.73 -6.75 -10.95
N SER A 32 20.56 -6.78 -11.61
CA SER A 32 20.25 -7.74 -12.68
C SER A 32 19.93 -7.06 -14.03
N PRO A 33 20.94 -6.86 -14.90
CA PRO A 33 20.76 -6.11 -16.16
C PRO A 33 19.77 -6.77 -17.14
N LYS A 34 19.57 -8.10 -17.03
CA LYS A 34 18.59 -8.83 -17.82
C LYS A 34 17.15 -8.43 -17.47
N LEU A 35 16.84 -8.22 -16.18
CA LEU A 35 15.51 -7.78 -15.75
C LEU A 35 15.26 -6.34 -16.17
N ALA A 36 16.25 -5.45 -15.98
CA ALA A 36 16.15 -4.07 -16.43
C ALA A 36 15.89 -3.96 -17.94
N THR A 37 16.58 -4.76 -18.76
CA THR A 37 16.38 -4.76 -20.23
C THR A 37 15.01 -5.32 -20.63
N ALA A 38 14.52 -6.36 -19.95
CA ALA A 38 13.18 -6.90 -20.21
C ALA A 38 12.10 -5.88 -19.82
N LEU A 39 12.28 -5.18 -18.71
CA LEU A 39 11.35 -4.17 -18.22
C LEU A 39 11.33 -2.92 -19.10
N SER A 40 12.49 -2.49 -19.62
CA SER A 40 12.54 -1.39 -20.60
C SER A 40 11.84 -1.75 -21.92
N GLN A 41 11.84 -3.03 -22.31
CA GLN A 41 11.15 -3.49 -23.53
C GLN A 41 9.62 -3.51 -23.36
N ILE A 42 9.12 -3.82 -22.16
CA ILE A 42 7.67 -3.85 -21.88
C ILE A 42 7.10 -2.49 -21.49
N PHE A 43 7.95 -1.52 -21.15
CA PHE A 43 7.57 -0.18 -20.70
C PHE A 43 6.52 0.53 -21.59
N PRO A 44 6.58 0.50 -22.94
CA PRO A 44 5.54 1.13 -23.76
C PRO A 44 4.13 0.55 -23.51
N TYR A 45 4.05 -0.76 -23.24
CA TYR A 45 2.79 -1.42 -22.91
C TYR A 45 2.33 -1.09 -21.48
N LEU A 46 3.27 -0.91 -20.54
CA LEU A 46 2.96 -0.44 -19.19
C LEU A 46 2.33 0.96 -19.23
N LEU A 47 2.88 1.88 -20.02
CA LEU A 47 2.29 3.22 -20.21
C LEU A 47 0.87 3.16 -20.77
N LEU A 48 0.60 2.28 -21.74
CA LEU A 48 -0.76 2.11 -22.29
C LEU A 48 -1.74 1.56 -21.23
N ILE A 49 -1.30 0.59 -20.42
CA ILE A 49 -2.10 0.05 -19.32
C ILE A 49 -2.35 1.11 -18.26
N ASP A 50 -1.31 1.88 -17.91
CA ASP A 50 -1.40 2.93 -16.90
C ASP A 50 -2.40 4.02 -17.32
N ASN A 51 -2.29 4.53 -18.54
CA ASN A 51 -3.25 5.49 -19.12
C ASN A 51 -4.68 4.95 -19.15
N PHE A 52 -4.87 3.67 -19.51
CA PHE A 52 -6.19 3.04 -19.51
C PHE A 52 -6.78 2.92 -18.09
N LEU A 53 -5.96 2.50 -17.12
CA LEU A 53 -6.36 2.43 -15.73
C LEU A 53 -6.66 3.81 -15.15
N GLU A 54 -5.89 4.82 -15.52
CA GLU A 54 -6.09 6.21 -15.10
C GLU A 54 -7.49 6.71 -15.46
N ILE A 55 -7.89 6.50 -16.72
CA ILE A 55 -9.20 6.88 -17.27
C ILE A 55 -10.32 6.15 -16.52
N ILE A 56 -10.19 4.83 -16.31
CA ILE A 56 -11.23 4.03 -15.65
C ILE A 56 -11.36 4.39 -14.17
N THR A 57 -10.24 4.63 -13.49
CA THR A 57 -10.22 4.89 -12.05
C THR A 57 -10.46 6.36 -11.70
N TRP A 58 -10.60 7.24 -12.71
CA TRP A 58 -10.76 8.69 -12.53
C TRP A 58 -9.59 9.34 -11.78
N THR A 59 -8.37 8.80 -11.95
CA THR A 59 -7.16 9.37 -11.35
C THR A 59 -6.43 10.32 -12.29
N ASN A 60 -7.04 10.69 -13.42
CA ASN A 60 -6.47 11.67 -14.34
C ASN A 60 -6.41 13.05 -13.68
N ASP A 61 -5.37 13.82 -14.00
CA ASP A 61 -5.28 15.24 -13.62
C ASP A 61 -6.39 16.07 -14.29
N ASP A 62 -6.71 15.73 -15.55
CA ASP A 62 -7.78 16.36 -16.31
C ASP A 62 -9.12 15.59 -16.19
N HIS A 63 -10.01 16.14 -15.37
CA HIS A 63 -11.36 15.62 -15.17
C HIS A 63 -12.24 15.70 -16.43
N PHE A 64 -11.93 16.61 -17.37
CA PHE A 64 -12.76 16.81 -18.56
C PHE A 64 -12.67 15.65 -19.54
N GLN A 65 -11.54 14.92 -19.58
CA GLN A 65 -11.37 13.76 -20.46
C GLN A 65 -12.42 12.67 -20.20
N ASN A 66 -12.64 12.33 -18.93
CA ASN A 66 -13.64 11.31 -18.55
C ASN A 66 -15.07 11.79 -18.83
N PHE A 67 -15.32 13.09 -18.64
CA PHE A 67 -16.61 13.70 -18.97
C PHE A 67 -16.90 13.66 -20.48
N LEU A 68 -15.90 13.91 -21.33
CA LEU A 68 -16.01 13.80 -22.79
C LEU A 68 -16.31 12.37 -23.23
N ILE A 69 -15.62 11.38 -22.65
CA ILE A 69 -15.88 9.96 -22.94
C ILE A 69 -17.33 9.58 -22.58
N MET A 70 -17.81 10.01 -21.41
CA MET A 70 -19.19 9.76 -20.99
C MET A 70 -20.22 10.45 -21.89
N THR A 71 -19.94 11.69 -22.31
CA THR A 71 -20.82 12.46 -23.19
C THR A 71 -20.87 11.82 -24.57
N GLY A 72 -19.71 11.44 -25.13
CA GLY A 72 -19.60 10.72 -26.39
C GLY A 72 -20.37 9.40 -26.36
N TYR A 73 -20.19 8.60 -25.30
CA TYR A 73 -20.96 7.38 -25.08
C TYR A 73 -22.47 7.65 -25.04
N SER A 74 -22.88 8.68 -24.30
CA SER A 74 -24.30 9.07 -24.19
C SER A 74 -24.90 9.44 -25.55
N CYS A 75 -24.20 10.23 -26.35
CA CYS A 75 -24.62 10.59 -27.70
C CYS A 75 -24.73 9.35 -28.60
N ILE A 76 -23.75 8.45 -28.55
CA ILE A 76 -23.77 7.21 -29.36
C ILE A 76 -24.98 6.35 -29.01
N VAL A 77 -25.28 6.18 -27.72
CA VAL A 77 -26.41 5.35 -27.29
C VAL A 77 -27.75 6.02 -27.63
N VAL A 78 -27.91 7.32 -27.43
CA VAL A 78 -29.16 8.05 -27.70
C VAL A 78 -29.47 8.14 -29.20
N TYR A 79 -28.46 8.25 -30.06
CA TYR A 79 -28.62 8.35 -31.51
C TYR A 79 -28.31 7.03 -32.24
N TRP A 80 -28.28 5.91 -31.52
CA TRP A 80 -27.89 4.59 -32.04
C TRP A 80 -28.61 4.22 -33.33
N ASP A 81 -29.93 4.40 -33.40
CA ASP A 81 -30.73 4.07 -34.58
C ASP A 81 -30.27 4.81 -35.85
N TRP A 82 -29.93 6.10 -35.71
CA TRP A 82 -29.44 6.90 -36.83
C TRP A 82 -27.99 6.56 -37.20
N ILE A 83 -27.14 6.35 -36.18
CA ILE A 83 -25.72 6.03 -36.36
C ILE A 83 -25.54 4.67 -37.05
N CYS A 84 -26.33 3.67 -36.66
CA CYS A 84 -26.24 2.31 -37.20
C CYS A 84 -26.48 2.23 -38.71
N HIS A 85 -27.41 3.03 -39.23
CA HIS A 85 -27.79 2.94 -40.63
C HIS A 85 -26.85 3.66 -41.59
N VAL A 86 -26.10 4.68 -41.14
CA VAL A 86 -25.38 5.58 -42.05
C VAL A 86 -23.90 5.76 -41.68
N ILE A 87 -23.58 5.87 -40.39
CA ILE A 87 -22.27 6.41 -39.94
C ILE A 87 -21.40 5.34 -39.28
N LEU A 88 -21.95 4.19 -38.91
CA LEU A 88 -21.24 3.15 -38.19
C LEU A 88 -19.90 2.74 -38.82
N PRO A 89 -19.76 2.50 -40.14
CA PRO A 89 -18.48 2.15 -40.73
C PRO A 89 -17.44 3.28 -40.62
N ILE A 90 -17.88 4.53 -40.78
CA ILE A 90 -17.01 5.72 -40.69
C ILE A 90 -16.55 5.93 -39.24
N LEU A 91 -17.45 5.76 -38.28
CA LEU A 91 -17.12 5.88 -36.87
C LEU A 91 -16.12 4.80 -36.45
N LEU A 92 -16.31 3.55 -36.91
CA LEU A 92 -15.39 2.45 -36.62
C LEU A 92 -14.01 2.67 -37.23
N THR A 93 -13.91 3.17 -38.48
CA THR A 93 -12.60 3.46 -39.08
C THR A 93 -11.88 4.60 -38.38
N ILE A 94 -12.59 5.65 -37.99
CA ILE A 94 -12.02 6.78 -37.23
C ILE A 94 -11.57 6.31 -35.84
N ALA A 95 -12.40 5.55 -35.13
CA ALA A 95 -12.05 5.02 -33.82
C ALA A 95 -10.84 4.08 -33.90
N PHE A 96 -10.82 3.19 -34.89
CA PHE A 96 -9.68 2.30 -35.13
C PHE A 96 -8.41 3.08 -35.47
N ALA A 97 -8.49 4.05 -36.37
CA ALA A 97 -7.35 4.90 -36.73
C ALA A 97 -6.84 5.69 -35.52
N SER A 98 -7.73 6.23 -34.69
CA SER A 98 -7.38 6.94 -33.46
C SER A 98 -6.66 6.05 -32.46
N ILE A 99 -7.14 4.82 -32.25
CA ILE A 99 -6.52 3.85 -31.34
C ILE A 99 -5.15 3.44 -31.87
N VAL A 100 -5.04 3.09 -33.16
CA VAL A 100 -3.77 2.70 -33.77
C VAL A 100 -2.77 3.84 -33.72
N TRP A 101 -3.19 5.07 -34.01
CA TRP A 101 -2.33 6.25 -33.94
C TRP A 101 -1.86 6.50 -32.50
N SER A 102 -2.76 6.43 -31.51
CA SER A 102 -2.40 6.59 -30.10
C SER A 102 -1.40 5.53 -29.63
N ILE A 103 -1.65 4.25 -29.93
CA ILE A 103 -0.73 3.15 -29.58
C ILE A 103 0.61 3.34 -30.28
N SER A 104 0.60 3.63 -31.58
CA SER A 104 1.82 3.83 -32.37
C SER A 104 2.62 5.02 -31.86
N SER A 105 1.96 6.12 -31.47
CA SER A 105 2.61 7.31 -30.93
C SER A 105 3.31 6.98 -29.62
N VAL A 106 2.61 6.34 -28.66
CA VAL A 106 3.20 5.99 -27.36
C VAL A 106 4.37 5.02 -27.51
N ILE A 107 4.26 4.03 -28.41
CA ILE A 107 5.34 3.07 -28.66
C ILE A 107 6.54 3.73 -29.35
N TYR A 108 6.29 4.65 -30.28
CA TYR A 108 7.36 5.34 -30.99
C TYR A 108 8.16 6.23 -30.03
N ASP A 109 7.45 7.05 -29.26
CA ASP A 109 8.03 8.02 -28.32
C ASP A 109 8.91 7.34 -27.26
N SER A 110 8.35 6.33 -26.57
CA SER A 110 9.03 5.57 -25.52
C SER A 110 10.20 4.70 -26.00
N LYS A 111 10.29 4.39 -27.29
CA LYS A 111 11.35 3.53 -27.85
C LYS A 111 12.47 4.33 -28.52
N TYR A 112 12.14 5.44 -29.16
CA TYR A 112 13.07 6.15 -30.04
C TYR A 112 13.42 7.56 -29.58
N ASP A 113 12.54 8.27 -28.86
CA ASP A 113 12.78 9.65 -28.44
C ASP A 113 13.40 9.69 -27.05
N GLU A 114 12.68 9.20 -26.03
CA GLU A 114 13.12 9.20 -24.65
C GLU A 114 13.16 7.78 -24.07
N LYS A 115 14.37 7.27 -23.80
CA LYS A 115 14.53 5.96 -23.19
C LYS A 115 14.14 6.04 -21.71
N PRO A 116 13.35 5.08 -21.20
CA PRO A 116 12.86 5.16 -19.84
C PRO A 116 13.97 5.01 -18.80
N THR A 117 13.85 5.77 -17.73
CA THR A 117 14.70 5.58 -16.54
C THR A 117 14.16 4.43 -15.69
N ILE A 118 15.03 3.78 -14.90
CA ILE A 118 14.60 2.69 -14.00
C ILE A 118 13.56 3.19 -12.99
N ASP A 119 13.71 4.44 -12.52
CA ASP A 119 12.81 5.07 -11.56
C ASP A 119 11.41 5.29 -12.14
N GLU A 120 11.32 5.76 -13.38
CA GLU A 120 10.05 5.97 -14.09
C GLU A 120 9.33 4.64 -14.33
N VAL A 121 10.06 3.60 -14.70
CA VAL A 121 9.48 2.26 -14.89
C VAL A 121 8.96 1.69 -13.57
N LEU A 122 9.69 1.89 -12.47
CA LEU A 122 9.25 1.45 -11.15
C LEU A 122 8.01 2.24 -10.69
N TYR A 123 7.99 3.55 -10.94
CA TYR A 123 6.88 4.43 -10.61
C TYR A 123 5.60 4.07 -11.38
N THR A 124 5.70 3.90 -12.69
CA THR A 124 4.57 3.44 -13.54
C THR A 124 4.06 2.06 -13.11
N LEU A 125 4.96 1.12 -12.80
CA LEU A 125 4.55 -0.19 -12.28
C LEU A 125 3.81 -0.07 -10.94
N HIS A 126 4.31 0.76 -10.04
CA HIS A 126 3.64 1.02 -8.76
C HIS A 126 2.25 1.63 -8.98
N ASN A 127 2.12 2.64 -9.85
CA ASN A 127 0.84 3.24 -10.20
C ASN A 127 -0.15 2.22 -10.76
N ILE A 128 0.29 1.35 -11.68
CA ILE A 128 -0.53 0.27 -12.23
C ILE A 128 -1.02 -0.66 -11.11
N THR A 129 -0.14 -1.04 -10.16
CA THR A 129 -0.54 -1.91 -9.05
C THR A 129 -1.59 -1.25 -8.15
N VAL A 130 -1.38 0.01 -7.78
CA VAL A 130 -2.31 0.77 -6.93
C VAL A 130 -3.65 0.99 -7.63
N ARG A 131 -3.64 1.40 -8.89
CA ARG A 131 -4.85 1.62 -9.70
C ARG A 131 -5.59 0.30 -9.96
N SER A 132 -4.88 -0.81 -10.16
CA SER A 132 -5.49 -2.14 -10.29
C SER A 132 -6.13 -2.62 -8.98
N GLU A 133 -5.47 -2.41 -7.84
CA GLU A 133 -6.07 -2.69 -6.53
C GLU A 133 -7.30 -1.83 -6.27
N MET A 134 -7.27 -0.55 -6.65
CA MET A 134 -8.42 0.36 -6.57
C MET A 134 -9.60 -0.13 -7.42
N LEU A 135 -9.34 -0.65 -8.62
CA LEU A 135 -10.34 -1.26 -9.50
C LEU A 135 -10.96 -2.51 -8.88
N LEU A 136 -10.14 -3.39 -8.29
CA LEU A 136 -10.56 -4.68 -7.74
C LEU A 136 -11.11 -4.62 -6.31
N ARG A 137 -10.92 -3.51 -5.58
CA ARG A 137 -11.41 -3.32 -4.21
C ARG A 137 -12.88 -3.70 -3.99
N PRO A 138 -13.85 -3.30 -4.86
CA PRO A 138 -15.26 -3.66 -4.66
C PRO A 138 -15.50 -5.17 -4.65
N ILE A 139 -14.72 -5.91 -5.43
CA ILE A 139 -14.81 -7.36 -5.54
C ILE A 139 -14.22 -8.00 -4.28
N GLN A 140 -13.09 -7.49 -3.77
CA GLN A 140 -12.43 -8.04 -2.57
C GLN A 140 -13.30 -7.97 -1.30
N HIS A 141 -14.18 -6.98 -1.17
CA HIS A 141 -15.09 -6.86 -0.03
C HIS A 141 -16.30 -7.80 -0.08
N VAL A 142 -16.55 -8.48 -1.21
CA VAL A 142 -17.62 -9.46 -1.31
C VAL A 142 -17.11 -10.80 -0.77
N PRO A 143 -17.69 -11.37 0.31
CA PRO A 143 -17.26 -12.65 0.84
C PRO A 143 -17.69 -13.77 -0.11
N PHE A 144 -16.85 -14.09 -1.09
CA PHE A 144 -17.02 -15.20 -2.05
C PHE A 144 -16.84 -16.56 -1.36
N LYS A 145 -17.75 -16.92 -0.46
CA LYS A 145 -17.96 -18.32 -0.07
C LYS A 145 -18.88 -18.98 -1.09
N THR A 146 -18.66 -20.26 -1.39
CA THR A 146 -19.52 -21.04 -2.30
C THR A 146 -21.00 -20.95 -1.95
N GLN A 147 -21.33 -20.92 -0.65
CA GLN A 147 -22.69 -20.72 -0.14
C GLN A 147 -23.28 -19.35 -0.52
N ASN A 148 -22.49 -18.27 -0.39
CA ASN A 148 -22.93 -16.92 -0.75
C ASN A 148 -23.10 -16.78 -2.27
N PHE A 149 -22.23 -17.43 -3.04
CA PHE A 149 -22.33 -17.46 -4.50
C PHE A 149 -23.63 -18.13 -4.97
N ILE A 150 -24.00 -19.28 -4.39
CA ILE A 150 -25.27 -19.96 -4.69
C ILE A 150 -26.46 -19.07 -4.31
N LYS A 151 -26.42 -18.40 -3.14
CA LYS A 151 -27.47 -17.45 -2.73
C LYS A 151 -27.61 -16.28 -3.72
N MET A 152 -26.50 -15.68 -4.15
CA MET A 152 -26.49 -14.60 -5.16
C MET A 152 -27.01 -15.09 -6.52
N ALA A 153 -26.67 -16.31 -6.94
CA ALA A 153 -27.16 -16.88 -8.19
C ALA A 153 -28.68 -17.10 -8.15
N ILE A 154 -29.20 -17.64 -7.04
CA ILE A 154 -30.65 -17.82 -6.83
C ILE A 154 -31.35 -16.46 -6.82
N ALA A 155 -30.82 -15.48 -6.09
CA ALA A 155 -31.37 -14.13 -6.06
C ALA A 155 -31.37 -13.47 -7.46
N GLY A 156 -30.29 -13.66 -8.23
CA GLY A 156 -30.20 -13.20 -9.61
C GLY A 156 -31.25 -13.83 -10.54
N ILE A 157 -31.48 -15.14 -10.43
CA ILE A 157 -32.51 -15.85 -11.20
C ILE A 157 -33.91 -15.31 -10.86
N ILE A 158 -34.19 -15.06 -9.58
CA ILE A 158 -35.48 -14.51 -9.13
C ILE A 158 -35.66 -13.05 -9.59
N LEU A 159 -34.59 -12.25 -9.61
CA LEU A 159 -34.64 -10.84 -9.99
C LEU A 159 -34.66 -10.63 -11.52
N THR A 160 -34.16 -11.59 -12.31
CA THR A 160 -34.13 -11.53 -13.78
C THR A 160 -35.52 -11.32 -14.43
N PRO A 161 -36.58 -12.07 -14.10
CA PRO A 161 -37.91 -11.82 -14.67
C PRO A 161 -38.46 -10.45 -14.29
N VAL A 162 -38.13 -9.93 -13.11
CA VAL A 162 -38.49 -8.57 -12.68
C VAL A 162 -37.78 -7.54 -13.55
N ASN A 163 -36.48 -7.69 -13.79
CA ASN A 163 -35.73 -6.81 -14.70
C ASN A 163 -36.27 -6.86 -16.14
N VAL A 164 -36.63 -8.05 -16.64
CA VAL A 164 -37.25 -8.21 -17.97
C VAL A 164 -38.62 -7.53 -18.03
N ALA A 165 -39.43 -7.64 -16.97
CA ALA A 165 -40.71 -6.95 -16.88
C ALA A 165 -40.51 -5.43 -16.88
N VAL A 166 -39.59 -4.89 -16.09
CA VAL A 166 -39.29 -3.45 -16.00
C VAL A 166 -38.78 -2.89 -17.33
N THR A 167 -37.88 -3.61 -18.00
CA THR A 167 -37.35 -3.20 -19.32
C THR A 167 -38.39 -3.29 -20.44
N LYS A 168 -39.40 -4.16 -20.33
CA LYS A 168 -40.51 -4.19 -21.30
C LYS A 168 -41.59 -3.14 -21.02
N THR A 169 -41.79 -2.75 -19.76
CA THR A 169 -42.94 -1.91 -19.35
C THR A 169 -42.60 -0.44 -19.12
N ILE A 170 -41.42 -0.13 -18.57
CA ILE A 170 -41.08 1.22 -18.07
C ILE A 170 -39.89 1.82 -18.84
N ILE A 171 -38.84 1.03 -19.12
CA ILE A 171 -37.57 1.55 -19.64
C ILE A 171 -37.22 0.89 -20.98
N THR A 172 -37.26 1.65 -22.09
CA THR A 172 -36.79 1.20 -23.41
C THR A 172 -35.37 0.61 -23.31
N PRO A 173 -35.02 -0.48 -24.03
CA PRO A 173 -33.70 -1.11 -23.97
C PRO A 173 -32.53 -0.13 -24.16
N GLN A 174 -32.72 0.88 -25.01
CA GLN A 174 -31.75 1.97 -25.24
C GLN A 174 -31.48 2.81 -23.99
N LYS A 175 -32.53 3.21 -23.27
CA LYS A 175 -32.41 3.96 -22.01
C LYS A 175 -31.76 3.10 -20.92
N TYR A 176 -32.11 1.82 -20.88
CA TYR A 176 -31.49 0.87 -19.95
C TYR A 176 -29.98 0.74 -20.19
N LEU A 177 -29.55 0.57 -21.44
CA LEU A 177 -28.14 0.52 -21.81
C LEU A 177 -27.42 1.83 -21.46
N TRP A 178 -28.05 2.97 -21.74
CA TRP A 178 -27.50 4.28 -21.40
C TRP A 178 -27.27 4.45 -19.89
N PHE A 179 -28.26 4.14 -19.05
CA PHE A 179 -28.10 4.19 -17.59
C PHE A 179 -27.05 3.20 -17.08
N LEU A 180 -27.00 2.00 -17.63
CA LEU A 180 -26.01 0.98 -17.25
C LEU A 180 -24.59 1.45 -17.58
N GLY A 181 -24.35 1.96 -18.80
CA GLY A 181 -23.03 2.45 -19.19
C GLY A 181 -22.60 3.67 -18.38
N LEU A 182 -23.52 4.61 -18.12
CA LEU A 182 -23.24 5.74 -17.23
C LEU A 182 -22.86 5.28 -15.82
N PHE A 183 -23.57 4.28 -15.28
CA PHE A 183 -23.23 3.71 -13.97
C PHE A 183 -21.84 3.07 -13.96
N LEU A 184 -21.48 2.30 -15.00
CA LEU A 184 -20.16 1.67 -15.11
C LEU A 184 -19.03 2.70 -15.22
N PHE A 185 -19.17 3.69 -16.10
CA PHE A 185 -18.14 4.73 -16.28
C PHE A 185 -17.99 5.64 -15.06
N THR A 186 -19.08 5.92 -14.35
CA THR A 186 -19.02 6.75 -13.13
C THR A 186 -18.65 5.97 -11.89
N PHE A 187 -18.60 4.64 -11.92
CA PHE A 187 -18.50 3.82 -10.72
C PHE A 187 -17.32 4.22 -9.83
N HIS A 188 -16.12 4.37 -10.41
CA HIS A 188 -14.90 4.76 -9.69
C HIS A 188 -14.73 6.27 -9.49
N SER A 189 -15.63 7.10 -10.05
CA SER A 189 -15.58 8.56 -9.89
C SER A 189 -15.67 8.98 -8.41
N PRO A 190 -14.92 10.00 -7.97
CA PRO A 190 -14.97 10.50 -6.59
C PRO A 190 -16.39 10.92 -6.17
N TYR A 191 -17.16 11.49 -7.10
CA TYR A 191 -18.55 11.91 -6.86
C TYR A 191 -19.48 10.72 -6.64
N ALA A 192 -19.37 9.69 -7.48
CA ALA A 192 -20.17 8.47 -7.35
C ALA A 192 -19.79 7.69 -6.08
N PHE A 193 -18.52 7.69 -5.71
CA PHE A 193 -18.06 7.12 -4.44
C PHE A 193 -18.70 7.83 -3.24
N ALA A 194 -18.70 9.17 -3.23
CA ALA A 194 -19.34 9.96 -2.18
C ALA A 194 -20.86 9.69 -2.09
N ILE A 195 -21.55 9.63 -3.24
CA ILE A 195 -22.98 9.33 -3.32
C ILE A 195 -23.27 7.92 -2.78
N ARG A 196 -22.51 6.90 -3.20
CA ARG A 196 -22.68 5.53 -2.71
C ARG A 196 -22.45 5.44 -1.20
N ARG A 197 -21.43 6.12 -0.69
CA ARG A 197 -21.14 6.19 0.75
C ARG A 197 -22.27 6.87 1.52
N LEU A 198 -22.87 7.91 0.95
CA LEU A 198 -24.04 8.59 1.53
C LEU A 198 -25.26 7.67 1.54
N LEU A 199 -25.54 6.99 0.42
CA LEU A 199 -26.64 6.02 0.30
C LEU A 199 -26.48 4.85 1.28
N TRP A 200 -25.26 4.38 1.50
CA TRP A 200 -24.96 3.30 2.45
C TRP A 200 -25.24 3.66 3.91
N ARG A 201 -25.38 4.95 4.26
CA ARG A 201 -25.82 5.35 5.61
C ARG A 201 -27.31 5.10 5.85
N SER A 202 -28.11 5.00 4.79
CA SER A 202 -29.54 4.75 4.90
C SER A 202 -29.84 3.29 5.22
N LEU A 203 -30.65 3.05 6.25
CA LEU A 203 -31.12 1.72 6.63
C LEU A 203 -31.94 1.08 5.51
N TYR A 204 -32.77 1.86 4.82
CA TYR A 204 -33.61 1.38 3.72
C TYR A 204 -32.77 0.85 2.55
N VAL A 205 -31.65 1.49 2.24
CA VAL A 205 -30.75 1.05 1.16
C VAL A 205 -30.10 -0.28 1.53
N ARG A 206 -29.62 -0.45 2.77
CA ARG A 206 -29.05 -1.72 3.25
C ARG A 206 -30.07 -2.85 3.23
N LEU A 207 -31.29 -2.56 3.68
CA LEU A 207 -32.40 -3.51 3.68
C LEU A 207 -32.75 -3.92 2.24
N ALA A 208 -32.88 -2.97 1.32
CA ALA A 208 -33.16 -3.23 -0.08
C ALA A 208 -32.08 -4.08 -0.75
N ILE A 209 -30.80 -3.80 -0.48
CA ILE A 209 -29.67 -4.57 -1.00
C ILE A 209 -29.64 -5.98 -0.40
N LEU A 210 -29.97 -6.14 0.88
CA LEU A 210 -30.11 -7.46 1.51
C LEU A 210 -31.23 -8.29 0.86
N TYR A 211 -32.39 -7.68 0.60
CA TYR A 211 -33.48 -8.35 -0.10
C TYR A 211 -33.13 -8.66 -1.57
N ALA A 212 -32.42 -7.77 -2.25
CA ALA A 212 -32.04 -7.94 -3.65
C ALA A 212 -30.92 -8.97 -3.85
N THR A 213 -29.94 -9.04 -2.93
CA THR A 213 -28.76 -9.92 -3.07
C THR A 213 -28.87 -11.21 -2.26
N GLY A 214 -29.75 -11.26 -1.25
CA GLY A 214 -29.88 -12.40 -0.35
C GLY A 214 -28.63 -12.67 0.50
N LEU A 215 -27.67 -11.73 0.52
CA LEU A 215 -26.45 -11.83 1.31
C LEU A 215 -26.76 -11.50 2.78
N GLU A 216 -26.22 -12.31 3.69
CA GLU A 216 -26.19 -12.02 5.13
C GLU A 216 -25.18 -10.91 5.41
N ILE A 217 -25.48 -9.70 4.95
CA ILE A 217 -24.76 -8.50 5.37
C ILE A 217 -25.16 -8.30 6.82
N LYS A 218 -24.20 -8.37 7.75
CA LYS A 218 -24.45 -8.13 9.17
C LYS A 218 -25.10 -6.75 9.31
N VAL A 219 -26.41 -6.71 9.55
CA VAL A 219 -27.15 -5.51 9.93
C VAL A 219 -26.88 -5.27 11.42
N SER A 220 -25.60 -5.18 11.82
CA SER A 220 -25.28 -4.69 13.16
C SER A 220 -25.09 -3.19 13.09
N LYS A 221 -25.64 -2.50 14.08
CA LYS A 221 -25.35 -1.08 14.37
C LYS A 221 -24.00 -0.95 15.09
N ASP A 222 -23.24 -2.02 15.21
CA ASP A 222 -21.88 -1.95 15.71
C ASP A 222 -21.02 -1.23 14.68
N TYR A 223 -20.55 -0.08 15.10
CA TYR A 223 -19.59 0.75 14.39
C TYR A 223 -18.29 -0.03 14.23
N ASP A 224 -18.09 -0.65 13.07
CA ASP A 224 -16.85 -1.35 12.75
C ASP A 224 -15.82 -0.30 12.30
N THR A 225 -14.90 0.06 13.20
CA THR A 225 -13.87 1.11 12.99
C THR A 225 -12.99 0.84 11.75
N SER A 226 -12.96 -0.41 11.29
CA SER A 226 -12.22 -0.86 10.10
C SER A 226 -12.81 -0.36 8.77
N GLU A 227 -14.11 -0.05 8.68
CA GLU A 227 -14.73 0.48 7.45
C GLU A 227 -14.35 1.95 7.17
N PHE A 228 -13.89 2.68 8.18
CA PHE A 228 -13.42 4.07 8.03
C PHE A 228 -11.92 4.20 7.71
N GLN A 229 -11.14 3.13 7.89
CA GLN A 229 -9.69 3.14 7.68
C GLN A 229 -9.27 3.01 6.21
N THR A 230 -10.16 2.59 5.31
CA THR A 230 -9.82 2.31 3.90
C THR A 230 -10.02 3.49 2.96
N VAL A 231 -10.59 4.59 3.45
CA VAL A 231 -10.60 5.87 2.71
C VAL A 231 -9.42 6.68 3.22
N SER A 232 -8.46 6.91 2.33
CA SER A 232 -7.36 7.86 2.38
C SER A 232 -7.78 9.24 2.94
N ARG A 233 -8.03 9.31 4.24
CA ARG A 233 -7.74 10.48 5.02
C ARG A 233 -6.29 10.34 5.41
N VAL A 234 -5.51 11.33 5.00
CA VAL A 234 -4.27 11.75 5.66
C VAL A 234 -4.29 11.26 7.09
N VAL A 235 -3.27 10.47 7.46
CA VAL A 235 -2.96 10.14 8.85
C VAL A 235 -2.87 11.47 9.59
N SER A 236 -4.01 11.92 10.09
CA SER A 236 -4.07 13.06 10.99
C SER A 236 -3.53 12.50 12.29
N ALA A 237 -2.49 13.16 12.79
CA ALA A 237 -1.73 12.81 13.99
C ALA A 237 -2.60 12.42 15.21
N ALA A 238 -3.89 12.75 15.22
CA ALA A 238 -4.83 12.49 16.31
C ALA A 238 -5.46 11.08 16.37
N ASN A 239 -5.28 10.19 15.38
CA ASN A 239 -5.89 8.84 15.37
C ASN A 239 -4.88 7.67 15.51
N SER A 240 -3.69 7.92 16.05
CA SER A 240 -2.61 6.92 16.24
C SER A 240 -2.85 5.88 17.36
N ASP A 241 -4.02 5.88 18.00
CA ASP A 241 -4.26 5.08 19.21
C ASP A 241 -5.15 3.84 19.03
N ALA A 242 -5.50 3.47 17.80
CA ALA A 242 -6.20 2.21 17.51
C ALA A 242 -5.65 1.50 16.28
N GLU A 243 -4.38 1.07 16.35
CA GLU A 243 -3.84 0.06 15.42
C GLU A 243 -4.12 -1.34 15.96
N GLY A 244 -5.01 -2.06 15.27
CA GLY A 244 -5.03 -3.51 15.29
C GLY A 244 -3.75 -4.07 14.66
N MET A 245 -3.33 -5.24 15.14
CA MET A 245 -2.16 -5.98 14.65
C MET A 245 -2.15 -6.10 13.12
N GLY A 246 -1.28 -5.34 12.46
CA GLY A 246 -0.93 -5.52 11.05
C GLY A 246 -0.86 -4.23 10.26
N GLY A 247 0.32 -3.61 10.21
CA GLY A 247 0.63 -2.49 9.30
C GLY A 247 1.01 -1.21 10.03
N GLY A 248 2.23 -1.18 10.58
CA GLY A 248 2.78 0.02 11.23
C GLY A 248 3.32 1.03 10.22
N VAL A 249 3.08 2.30 10.51
CA VAL A 249 3.81 3.46 9.95
C VAL A 249 5.33 3.21 10.05
N PRO A 250 6.13 3.43 8.98
CA PRO A 250 7.50 2.93 8.89
C PRO A 250 8.51 3.61 9.83
N VAL A 251 8.12 4.67 10.55
CA VAL A 251 9.02 5.51 11.34
C VAL A 251 9.08 5.09 12.83
N LEU A 252 8.15 4.25 13.30
CA LEU A 252 8.14 3.70 14.68
C LEU A 252 8.42 2.19 14.69
N SER A 253 9.11 1.69 13.67
CA SER A 253 9.25 0.26 13.38
C SER A 253 10.36 -0.44 14.18
N ASP A 254 11.35 0.28 14.70
CA ASP A 254 12.57 -0.32 15.27
C ASP A 254 12.45 -0.81 16.73
N PHE A 255 11.35 -0.48 17.41
CA PHE A 255 11.11 -0.89 18.80
C PHE A 255 9.72 -1.53 19.00
N LYS A 256 9.56 -2.25 20.10
CA LYS A 256 8.30 -2.92 20.49
C LYS A 256 7.66 -2.19 21.66
N VAL A 257 6.43 -1.72 21.49
CA VAL A 257 5.68 -1.05 22.57
C VAL A 257 5.13 -2.13 23.51
N LEU A 258 5.54 -2.10 24.78
CA LEU A 258 5.08 -3.04 25.81
C LEU A 258 3.83 -2.53 26.53
N LYS A 259 3.82 -1.25 26.88
CA LYS A 259 2.73 -0.65 27.67
C LYS A 259 2.51 0.79 27.27
N LYS A 260 1.25 1.20 27.14
CA LYS A 260 0.83 2.60 26.96
C LYS A 260 0.06 3.05 28.20
N ARG A 261 0.34 4.26 28.69
CA ARG A 261 -0.38 4.88 29.80
C ARG A 261 -0.51 6.38 29.54
N MET A 262 -1.74 6.88 29.53
CA MET A 262 -2.01 8.32 29.55
C MET A 262 -1.66 8.89 30.92
N ILE A 263 -0.79 9.90 30.96
CA ILE A 263 -0.50 10.65 32.21
C ILE A 263 -1.42 11.87 32.30
N SER A 264 -1.63 12.54 31.16
CA SER A 264 -2.47 13.73 31.02
C SER A 264 -3.24 13.64 29.70
N PRO A 265 -4.26 14.50 29.44
CA PRO A 265 -4.97 14.52 28.16
C PRO A 265 -4.06 14.87 26.96
N THR A 266 -2.86 15.42 27.20
CA THR A 266 -1.87 15.78 26.17
C THR A 266 -0.62 14.90 26.18
N GLN A 267 -0.37 14.15 27.26
CA GLN A 267 0.83 13.36 27.46
C GLN A 267 0.58 11.85 27.51
N LEU A 268 1.22 11.16 26.56
CA LEU A 268 1.23 9.71 26.47
C LEU A 268 2.60 9.17 26.90
N LYS A 269 2.61 8.32 27.92
CA LYS A 269 3.80 7.55 28.32
C LYS A 269 3.74 6.15 27.72
N GLN A 270 4.76 5.81 26.95
CA GLN A 270 4.96 4.49 26.38
C GLN A 270 6.20 3.84 26.98
N THR A 271 6.07 2.58 27.39
CA THR A 271 7.23 1.73 27.70
C THR A 271 7.55 0.93 26.47
N VAL A 272 8.73 1.14 25.92
CA VAL A 272 9.21 0.47 24.72
C VAL A 272 10.37 -0.47 25.03
N LEU A 273 10.51 -1.49 24.22
CA LEU A 273 11.60 -2.45 24.23
C LEU A 273 12.37 -2.32 22.92
N PHE A 274 13.64 -1.95 23.00
CA PHE A 274 14.55 -2.03 21.86
C PHE A 274 15.07 -3.46 21.75
N GLU A 275 15.03 -4.01 20.54
CA GLU A 275 15.52 -5.35 20.22
C GLU A 275 16.62 -5.23 19.15
N VAL A 276 17.87 -5.46 19.55
CA VAL A 276 19.04 -5.41 18.67
C VAL A 276 19.61 -6.81 18.53
N LEU A 277 19.87 -7.23 17.29
CA LEU A 277 20.56 -8.47 16.97
C LEU A 277 22.04 -8.21 16.78
N GLU A 278 22.86 -9.08 17.36
CA GLU A 278 24.29 -9.17 17.07
C GLU A 278 24.54 -10.41 16.23
N ASN A 279 25.21 -10.22 15.09
CA ASN A 279 25.30 -11.14 13.98
C ASN A 279 26.78 -11.43 13.68
N GLU A 280 27.13 -12.71 13.56
CA GLU A 280 28.49 -13.12 13.23
C GLU A 280 28.52 -14.22 12.19
N ARG A 281 29.63 -14.27 11.45
CA ARG A 281 29.88 -15.27 10.41
C ARG A 281 31.11 -16.10 10.74
N ARG A 282 31.04 -17.39 10.45
CA ARG A 282 32.14 -18.35 10.56
C ARG A 282 33.02 -18.31 9.32
N TRP A 283 34.31 -18.08 9.51
CA TRP A 283 35.34 -18.10 8.48
C TRP A 283 36.29 -19.26 8.66
N LEU A 284 36.73 -19.84 7.54
CA LEU A 284 37.70 -20.91 7.52
C LEU A 284 39.04 -20.41 8.11
N GLY A 285 39.53 -21.07 9.16
CA GLY A 285 40.79 -20.71 9.84
C GLY A 285 40.71 -19.62 10.91
N ILE A 286 39.66 -18.79 10.92
CA ILE A 286 39.48 -17.71 11.91
C ILE A 286 38.42 -18.07 12.95
N GLY A 287 37.38 -18.83 12.55
CA GLY A 287 36.22 -19.11 13.40
C GLY A 287 35.15 -18.03 13.28
N TRP A 288 34.40 -17.78 14.35
CA TRP A 288 33.33 -16.79 14.37
C TRP A 288 33.89 -15.36 14.41
N SER A 289 33.40 -14.49 13.54
CA SER A 289 33.83 -13.09 13.46
C SER A 289 32.69 -12.14 13.12
N SER A 290 32.86 -10.86 13.44
CA SER A 290 31.96 -9.77 13.07
C SER A 290 32.04 -9.35 11.59
N LEU A 291 32.88 -9.99 10.78
CA LEU A 291 33.00 -9.70 9.36
C LEU A 291 31.94 -10.50 8.60
N LEU A 292 30.91 -9.82 8.08
CA LEU A 292 29.85 -10.41 7.27
C LEU A 292 29.96 -9.95 5.81
N TYR A 293 29.24 -10.61 4.91
CA TYR A 293 29.18 -10.15 3.52
C TYR A 293 28.39 -8.83 3.40
N PRO A 294 28.70 -7.96 2.42
CA PRO A 294 27.96 -6.71 2.20
C PRO A 294 26.47 -6.90 1.90
N SER A 295 26.07 -8.06 1.39
CA SER A 295 24.68 -8.43 1.09
C SER A 295 23.96 -9.12 2.27
N GLU A 296 24.65 -9.35 3.39
CA GLU A 296 24.08 -9.97 4.59
C GLU A 296 23.64 -8.92 5.61
N ARG A 297 22.99 -9.37 6.68
CA ARG A 297 22.63 -8.53 7.82
C ARG A 297 23.90 -7.88 8.41
N PRO A 298 23.87 -6.60 8.80
CA PRO A 298 24.99 -5.97 9.50
C PRO A 298 25.30 -6.67 10.83
N ASN A 299 26.52 -6.48 11.36
CA ASN A 299 26.92 -7.06 12.65
C ASN A 299 25.92 -6.69 13.76
N PHE A 300 25.56 -5.41 13.90
CA PHE A 300 24.46 -5.00 14.76
C PHE A 300 23.31 -4.50 13.91
N CYS A 301 22.12 -5.06 14.11
CA CYS A 301 20.92 -4.62 13.39
C CYS A 301 19.67 -4.64 14.27
N TYR A 302 18.68 -3.82 13.94
CA TYR A 302 17.38 -3.88 14.61
C TYR A 302 16.64 -5.17 14.22
N ALA A 303 15.95 -5.79 15.18
CA ALA A 303 15.35 -7.12 14.96
C ALA A 303 14.20 -7.15 13.93
N LYS A 304 13.53 -6.01 13.71
CA LYS A 304 12.37 -5.90 12.82
C LYS A 304 12.74 -5.46 11.40
N THR A 305 13.57 -4.43 11.28
CA THR A 305 13.95 -3.79 10.02
C THR A 305 15.23 -4.35 9.42
N TYR A 306 16.10 -4.97 10.25
CA TYR A 306 17.46 -5.38 9.89
C TYR A 306 18.37 -4.22 9.46
N ASP A 307 17.98 -2.99 9.74
CA ASP A 307 18.80 -1.80 9.53
C ASP A 307 19.96 -1.75 10.52
N LEU A 308 21.03 -1.05 10.13
CA LEU A 308 22.25 -0.92 10.92
C LEU A 308 21.95 -0.29 12.30
N ALA A 309 22.28 -1.02 13.35
CA ALA A 309 22.23 -0.52 14.71
C ALA A 309 23.63 -0.10 15.19
N PRO A 310 23.73 0.90 16.09
CA PRO A 310 24.98 1.23 16.75
C PRO A 310 25.56 0.04 17.52
N ASN A 311 26.88 -0.04 17.58
CA ASN A 311 27.55 -1.08 18.34
C ASN A 311 27.26 -0.94 19.84
N ILE A 312 26.76 -2.01 20.44
CA ILE A 312 26.44 -2.13 21.87
C ILE A 312 27.62 -2.68 22.70
N THR A 313 28.56 -3.41 22.08
CA THR A 313 29.72 -4.00 22.76
C THR A 313 30.89 -3.03 22.76
N GLY A 314 31.34 -2.63 23.96
CA GLY A 314 32.48 -1.71 24.14
C GLY A 314 32.11 -0.23 24.28
N MET A 315 30.82 0.13 24.30
CA MET A 315 30.40 1.45 24.77
C MET A 315 30.68 1.56 26.28
N SER A 316 31.48 2.55 26.68
CA SER A 316 31.57 2.92 28.09
C SER A 316 30.17 3.28 28.62
N PRO A 317 29.86 3.12 29.91
CA PRO A 317 28.56 3.51 30.48
C PRO A 317 28.13 4.97 30.20
N ARG A 318 29.09 5.82 29.81
CA ARG A 318 28.90 7.23 29.42
C ARG A 318 28.59 7.44 27.93
N ALA A 319 28.88 6.48 27.06
CA ALA A 319 28.53 6.56 25.64
C ALA A 319 27.04 6.23 25.49
N LYS A 320 26.23 7.28 25.34
CA LYS A 320 24.78 7.17 25.28
C LYS A 320 24.38 6.59 23.92
N TYR A 321 23.75 5.42 23.92
CA TYR A 321 23.08 4.89 22.72
C TYR A 321 22.09 5.95 22.21
N PRO A 322 22.18 6.40 20.94
CA PRO A 322 21.36 7.48 20.44
C PRO A 322 19.89 7.04 20.37
N PHE A 323 18.99 7.94 20.77
CA PHE A 323 17.56 7.72 20.58
C PHE A 323 17.14 8.17 19.17
N PRO A 324 16.07 7.59 18.62
CA PRO A 324 15.45 8.12 17.40
C PRO A 324 15.00 9.57 17.61
N ILE A 325 15.45 10.46 16.74
CA ILE A 325 15.04 11.87 16.71
C ILE A 325 14.06 12.05 15.56
N PHE A 326 12.93 12.69 15.85
CA PHE A 326 11.90 12.99 14.86
C PHE A 326 11.78 14.51 14.76
N GLU A 327 12.49 15.11 13.80
CA GLU A 327 12.62 16.57 13.68
C GLU A 327 11.33 17.22 13.14
N ASN A 328 10.57 16.52 12.30
CA ASN A 328 9.41 17.06 11.57
C ASN A 328 8.04 16.58 12.11
N ASP A 329 7.94 16.29 13.41
CA ASP A 329 6.69 15.83 14.01
C ASP A 329 6.02 16.92 14.89
N LEU A 330 4.69 16.88 14.93
CA LEU A 330 3.83 17.71 15.78
C LEU A 330 4.00 17.37 17.26
N TYR A 331 4.60 16.23 17.56
CA TYR A 331 4.85 15.73 18.90
C TYR A 331 6.31 15.92 19.33
N SER A 332 6.53 16.28 20.58
CA SER A 332 7.83 16.22 21.21
C SER A 332 8.05 14.85 21.85
N TYR A 333 9.21 14.26 21.58
CA TYR A 333 9.60 12.94 22.07
C TYR A 333 10.70 13.07 23.12
N LEU A 334 10.39 12.68 24.35
CA LEU A 334 11.34 12.63 25.45
C LEU A 334 11.64 11.18 25.80
N TRP A 335 12.90 10.81 25.63
CA TRP A 335 13.38 9.46 25.82
C TRP A 335 14.18 9.31 27.12
N GLN A 336 13.87 8.26 27.88
CA GLN A 336 14.59 7.91 29.09
C GLN A 336 14.80 6.40 29.18
N TRP A 337 16.04 5.94 29.34
CA TRP A 337 16.32 4.53 29.58
C TRP A 337 15.74 4.11 30.94
N ILE A 338 15.07 2.96 30.97
CA ILE A 338 14.60 2.31 32.21
C ILE A 338 15.69 1.38 32.73
N ASP A 339 16.31 0.63 31.82
CA ASP A 339 17.38 -0.30 32.13
C ASP A 339 18.75 0.38 31.89
N ASP A 340 19.67 0.21 32.84
CA ASP A 340 21.00 0.84 32.81
C ASP A 340 21.92 0.24 31.73
N GLU A 341 21.78 -1.06 31.47
CA GLU A 341 22.59 -1.83 30.53
C GLU A 341 21.72 -2.66 29.58
N TRP A 342 22.31 -3.07 28.45
CA TRP A 342 21.66 -4.01 27.53
C TRP A 342 21.66 -5.41 28.13
N THR A 343 20.51 -6.06 28.15
CA THR A 343 20.35 -7.42 28.67
C THR A 343 20.26 -8.43 27.54
N LEU A 344 21.00 -9.52 27.65
CA LEU A 344 20.94 -10.63 26.72
C LEU A 344 19.63 -11.41 26.92
N GLU A 345 18.91 -11.68 25.84
CA GLU A 345 17.70 -12.48 25.90
C GLU A 345 18.00 -13.97 25.70
N LEU A 346 17.99 -14.71 26.80
CA LEU A 346 18.37 -16.13 26.83
C LEU A 346 17.35 -17.06 26.15
N GLU A 347 16.09 -16.64 26.01
CA GLU A 347 15.00 -17.44 25.42
C GLU A 347 14.80 -17.19 23.92
N PHE A 348 15.69 -16.41 23.29
CA PHE A 348 15.60 -16.12 21.86
C PHE A 348 15.58 -17.40 21.03
N ASP A 349 14.52 -17.58 20.24
CA ASP A 349 14.28 -18.71 19.34
C ASP A 349 14.45 -20.10 20.00
N LYS A 350 13.95 -20.23 21.24
CA LYS A 350 14.04 -21.46 22.07
C LYS A 350 15.47 -21.88 22.42
N SER A 351 16.44 -20.98 22.28
CA SER A 351 17.76 -21.14 22.86
C SER A 351 17.63 -21.34 24.37
N LYS A 352 18.43 -22.26 24.90
CA LYS A 352 18.61 -22.45 26.36
C LYS A 352 20.08 -22.29 26.73
N THR A 353 20.86 -21.75 25.79
CA THR A 353 22.31 -21.65 25.90
C THR A 353 22.63 -20.41 26.72
N ARG A 354 23.59 -20.53 27.64
CA ARG A 354 24.01 -19.43 28.54
C ARG A 354 24.45 -18.16 27.78
N ASP A 355 24.91 -18.33 26.54
CA ASP A 355 25.45 -17.25 25.71
C ASP A 355 24.42 -16.69 24.71
N GLY A 356 23.18 -17.21 24.67
CA GLY A 356 22.09 -16.67 23.86
C GLY A 356 22.23 -16.80 22.34
N TRP A 357 23.26 -17.49 21.84
CA TRP A 357 23.49 -17.69 20.41
C TRP A 357 22.50 -18.67 19.78
N VAL A 358 22.05 -18.32 18.59
CA VAL A 358 21.29 -19.16 17.66
C VAL A 358 22.07 -19.26 16.36
N TYR A 359 22.20 -20.47 15.84
CA TYR A 359 23.02 -20.79 14.68
C TYR A 359 22.14 -21.06 13.46
N TYR A 360 22.55 -20.56 12.31
CA TYR A 360 21.83 -20.65 11.04
C TYR A 360 22.74 -21.16 9.92
N ASN A 361 22.13 -21.52 8.79
CA ASN A 361 22.87 -21.80 7.55
C ASN A 361 23.43 -20.49 6.93
N SER A 362 24.04 -20.56 5.74
CA SER A 362 24.60 -19.35 5.09
C SER A 362 23.53 -18.31 4.69
N SER A 363 22.26 -18.68 4.65
CA SER A 363 21.15 -17.82 4.24
C SER A 363 20.29 -17.33 5.42
N TRP A 364 20.76 -17.47 6.66
CA TRP A 364 20.01 -17.11 7.87
C TRP A 364 18.72 -17.93 8.11
N GLU A 365 18.67 -19.16 7.58
CA GLU A 365 17.55 -20.10 7.73
C GLU A 365 17.94 -21.33 8.59
N ASP A 366 16.96 -22.16 8.95
CA ASP A 366 17.12 -23.37 9.80
C ASP A 366 17.81 -23.04 11.13
N ALA A 367 17.13 -22.23 11.93
CA ALA A 367 17.58 -21.81 13.25
C ALA A 367 17.76 -23.00 14.20
N ARG A 368 18.94 -23.13 14.78
CA ARG A 368 19.27 -24.18 15.75
C ARG A 368 20.03 -23.63 16.94
N THR A 369 19.84 -24.29 18.08
CA THR A 369 20.47 -23.92 19.35
C THR A 369 21.88 -24.50 19.51
N ARG A 370 22.26 -25.48 18.69
CA ARG A 370 23.57 -26.13 18.72
C ARG A 370 24.37 -25.81 17.47
N ASP A 371 25.66 -25.52 17.67
CA ASP A 371 26.64 -25.38 16.60
C ASP A 371 26.81 -26.72 15.84
N GLY A 372 27.13 -26.63 14.55
CA GLY A 372 27.32 -27.79 13.67
C GLY A 372 28.08 -27.42 12.40
N PHE A 373 28.54 -28.42 11.65
CA PHE A 373 29.35 -28.22 10.44
C PHE A 373 28.61 -27.49 9.30
N SER A 374 27.28 -27.55 9.28
CA SER A 374 26.44 -26.83 8.33
C SER A 374 26.06 -25.41 8.78
N ARG A 375 26.63 -24.93 9.90
CA ARG A 375 26.34 -23.60 10.46
C ARG A 375 27.45 -22.62 10.12
N TYR A 376 27.04 -21.52 9.49
CA TYR A 376 27.94 -20.50 8.97
C TYR A 376 27.63 -19.12 9.52
N THR A 377 26.42 -18.87 9.99
CA THR A 377 26.01 -17.61 10.61
C THR A 377 25.40 -17.87 11.98
N ARG A 378 25.54 -16.91 12.89
CA ARG A 378 24.90 -16.95 14.20
C ARG A 378 24.39 -15.56 14.58
N SER A 379 23.30 -15.52 15.35
CA SER A 379 22.83 -14.29 15.96
C SER A 379 22.50 -14.48 17.44
N ARG A 380 22.59 -13.39 18.20
CA ARG A 380 22.06 -13.29 19.56
C ARG A 380 21.27 -12.00 19.71
N ARG A 381 20.24 -12.01 20.56
CA ARG A 381 19.36 -10.87 20.76
C ARG A 381 19.66 -10.15 22.06
N TRP A 382 19.81 -8.84 21.95
CA TRP A 382 19.97 -7.90 23.04
C TRP A 382 18.72 -7.06 23.17
N THR A 383 18.31 -6.83 24.40
CA THR A 383 17.12 -6.07 24.72
C THR A 383 17.40 -5.00 25.74
N ARG A 384 16.73 -3.85 25.61
CA ARG A 384 16.81 -2.77 26.59
C ARG A 384 15.53 -1.97 26.58
N ARG A 385 14.97 -1.68 27.76
CA ARG A 385 13.72 -0.93 27.86
C ARG A 385 13.95 0.56 28.03
N ALA A 386 13.13 1.35 27.36
CA ALA A 386 13.06 2.79 27.51
C ALA A 386 11.63 3.24 27.77
N THR A 387 11.51 4.39 28.44
CA THR A 387 10.31 5.19 28.49
C THR A 387 10.37 6.24 27.39
N LEU A 388 9.30 6.30 26.61
CA LEU A 388 9.01 7.38 25.68
C LEU A 388 7.85 8.21 26.23
N ILE A 389 8.07 9.50 26.42
CA ILE A 389 7.02 10.46 26.74
C ILE A 389 6.77 11.26 25.46
N VAL A 390 5.54 11.18 24.98
CA VAL A 390 5.06 11.92 23.81
C VAL A 390 4.17 13.04 24.33
N ASP A 391 4.57 14.29 24.06
CA ASP A 391 3.78 15.48 24.39
C ASP A 391 3.43 16.24 23.10
N LYS A 392 2.24 16.82 23.04
CA LYS A 392 1.79 17.59 21.88
C LYS A 392 2.39 18.99 21.95
N ARG A 393 3.18 19.39 20.94
CA ARG A 393 3.75 20.75 20.90
C ARG A 393 2.62 21.78 20.69
N GLU A 394 2.66 22.88 21.42
CA GLU A 394 1.72 24.00 21.25
C GLU A 394 2.08 24.89 20.04
N THR A 395 3.35 24.94 19.64
CA THR A 395 3.85 25.72 18.50
C THR A 395 4.92 24.94 17.72
N VAL A 396 4.79 24.91 16.39
CA VAL A 396 5.80 24.39 15.45
C VAL A 396 6.70 25.56 15.04
N TYR A 397 8.02 25.42 15.19
CA TYR A 397 8.95 26.38 14.60
C TYR A 397 9.23 25.92 13.16
N ASP A 398 8.75 26.69 12.19
CA ASP A 398 9.13 26.55 10.79
C ASP A 398 10.50 27.25 10.62
N GLU A 399 11.57 26.49 10.44
CA GLU A 399 12.82 26.98 9.84
C GLU A 399 12.97 26.46 8.40
#